data_AF-A0A7T1DW29-F1
#
_entry.id   AF-A0A7T1DW29-F1
#
_cell.length_a   1.000
_cell.length_b   1.000
_cell.length_c   1.000
_cell.angle_alpha   90.00
_cell.angle_beta   90.00
_cell.angle_gamma   90.00
#
_symmetry.space_group_name_H-M   'P 1'
#
loop_
_entity.id
_entity.type
_entity.pdbx_description
1 polymer ?
#
loop_
_entity_poly.entity_id
_entity_poly.type
_entity_poly.pdbx_seq_one_letter_code
_entity_poly.pdbx_strand_id
1 'polypeptide(L)'
;MVDSILRQADEHLKRLNARRRETVPASELVVGVQCGGSDAFSGVTANPAVGFCTDLLVRAGATVMFSEVTEVRDGIDQLTARAATPEVAQALIDQMAWYDAYLARGRVDRSANTTPGNKKGGLSNIVEKAMGSIVKSGSAPIAGVVAPGEKAVQKGLLYAATPASDFICGTLQLAAGMNLHVFTTGRGTPYGLAQVPVIKVATRSDLARRWHDLMDVNAGRIADGQATIEDVGWELFHLMLDVASGRKKTWAEHWAEHWKLANQLVLFNPAPVT
;
A
#
# COMPACT_ATOMS: atom_id res chain seq x y z
N MET A 1 39.77 -1.83 8.42
CA MET A 1 38.37 -2.21 8.70
C MET A 1 37.50 -2.10 7.45
N VAL A 2 37.42 -0.92 6.81
CA VAL A 2 36.60 -0.72 5.58
C VAL A 2 36.97 -1.68 4.45
N ASP A 3 38.25 -1.86 4.14
CA ASP A 3 38.66 -2.78 3.04
C ASP A 3 38.22 -4.24 3.28
N SER A 4 38.12 -4.65 4.54
CA SER A 4 37.61 -5.98 4.87
C SER A 4 36.12 -6.10 4.60
N ILE A 5 35.36 -5.05 4.89
CA ILE A 5 33.92 -4.98 4.60
C ILE A 5 33.70 -4.95 3.08
N LEU A 6 34.51 -4.18 2.34
CA LEU A 6 34.40 -4.10 0.88
C LEU A 6 34.70 -5.43 0.19
N ARG A 7 35.73 -6.18 0.64
CA ARG A 7 36.00 -7.53 0.11
C ARG A 7 34.83 -8.49 0.32
N GLN A 8 34.20 -8.46 1.50
CA GLN A 8 33.00 -9.26 1.76
C GLN A 8 31.81 -8.81 0.91
N ALA A 9 31.62 -7.50 0.74
CA ALA A 9 30.58 -6.96 -0.13
C ALA A 9 30.76 -7.43 -1.58
N ASP A 10 31.99 -7.44 -2.11
CA ASP A 10 32.28 -7.91 -3.46
C ASP A 10 31.90 -9.38 -3.67
N GLU A 11 32.14 -10.25 -2.69
CA GLU A 11 31.72 -11.66 -2.75
C GLU A 11 30.19 -11.78 -2.83
N HIS A 12 29.47 -11.02 -2.00
CA HIS A 12 28.01 -10.99 -2.03
C HIS A 12 27.47 -10.41 -3.35
N LEU A 13 28.06 -9.33 -3.86
CA LEU A 13 27.66 -8.70 -5.13
C LEU A 13 27.88 -9.65 -6.31
N LYS A 14 29.00 -10.37 -6.37
CA LYS A 14 29.24 -11.39 -7.40
C LYS A 14 28.17 -12.48 -7.37
N ARG A 15 27.81 -12.98 -6.19
CA ARG A 15 26.74 -13.98 -6.02
C ARG A 15 25.38 -13.44 -6.45
N LEU A 16 25.04 -12.21 -6.08
CA LEU A 16 23.76 -11.59 -6.43
C LEU A 16 23.66 -11.29 -7.94
N ASN A 17 24.75 -10.85 -8.57
CA ASN A 17 24.81 -10.55 -10.02
C ASN A 17 24.65 -11.80 -10.91
N ALA A 18 24.95 -12.99 -10.38
CA ALA A 18 24.76 -14.25 -11.08
C ALA A 18 23.29 -14.72 -11.10
N ARG A 19 22.41 -14.16 -10.24
CA ARG A 19 21.00 -14.56 -10.19
C ARG A 19 20.28 -14.17 -11.48
N ARG A 20 19.29 -14.97 -11.88
CA ARG A 20 18.42 -14.71 -13.03
C ARG A 20 16.97 -14.82 -12.58
N ARG A 21 16.08 -14.09 -13.26
CA ARG A 21 14.64 -14.20 -13.05
C ARG A 21 14.16 -15.53 -13.65
N GLU A 22 13.20 -16.14 -13.01
CA GLU A 22 12.54 -17.37 -13.45
C GLU A 22 11.04 -17.13 -13.51
N THR A 23 10.34 -17.91 -14.34
CA THR A 23 8.88 -17.85 -14.39
C THR A 23 8.33 -18.50 -13.12
N VAL A 24 7.54 -17.75 -12.36
CA VAL A 24 6.85 -18.20 -11.14
C VAL A 24 5.37 -17.87 -11.24
N PRO A 25 4.48 -18.62 -10.56
CA PRO A 25 3.07 -18.30 -10.55
C PRO A 25 2.81 -16.96 -9.86
N ALA A 26 1.73 -16.27 -10.26
CA ALA A 26 1.31 -15.01 -9.64
C ALA A 26 1.00 -15.14 -8.13
N SER A 27 0.76 -16.37 -7.65
CA SER A 27 0.60 -16.68 -6.22
C SER A 27 1.84 -16.35 -5.37
N GLU A 28 3.02 -16.18 -5.97
CA GLU A 28 4.24 -15.74 -5.27
C GLU A 28 4.26 -14.22 -5.00
N LEU A 29 3.31 -13.46 -5.53
CA LEU A 29 3.19 -12.04 -5.21
C LEU A 29 2.69 -11.84 -3.77
N VAL A 30 3.32 -10.88 -3.11
CA VAL A 30 2.92 -10.36 -1.80
C VAL A 30 2.80 -8.85 -1.95
N VAL A 31 1.58 -8.38 -2.16
CA VAL A 31 1.30 -7.00 -2.56
C VAL A 31 0.84 -6.19 -1.35
N GLY A 32 1.54 -5.10 -1.04
CA GLY A 32 1.07 -4.09 -0.10
C GLY A 32 0.27 -3.01 -0.81
N VAL A 33 -0.84 -2.59 -0.21
CA VAL A 33 -1.65 -1.46 -0.69
C VAL A 33 -1.78 -0.42 0.41
N GLN A 34 -1.54 0.84 0.09
CA GLN A 34 -1.74 1.97 1.02
C GLN A 34 -2.26 3.21 0.28
N CYS A 35 -2.88 4.10 1.05
CA CYS A 35 -3.24 5.44 0.62
C CYS A 35 -2.09 6.41 0.93
N GLY A 36 -2.05 7.52 0.22
CA GLY A 36 -1.17 8.64 0.52
C GLY A 36 -1.94 9.92 0.78
N GLY A 37 -1.73 10.89 -0.09
CA GLY A 37 -2.50 12.12 -0.12
C GLY A 37 -3.91 11.90 -0.65
N SER A 38 -4.78 11.20 0.10
CA SER A 38 -6.18 10.96 -0.28
C SER A 38 -6.92 12.26 -0.60
N ASP A 39 -7.81 12.21 -1.58
CA ASP A 39 -8.72 13.28 -1.96
C ASP A 39 -10.15 12.74 -2.12
N ALA A 40 -11.11 13.60 -2.44
CA ALA A 40 -12.51 13.20 -2.59
C ALA A 40 -12.73 12.13 -3.67
N PHE A 41 -11.78 11.96 -4.60
CA PHE A 41 -11.88 10.99 -5.70
C PHE A 41 -11.28 9.63 -5.33
N SER A 42 -10.50 9.53 -4.24
CA SER A 42 -9.88 8.29 -3.80
C SER A 42 -10.86 7.13 -3.70
N GLY A 43 -11.98 7.34 -2.99
CA GLY A 43 -13.00 6.31 -2.73
C GLY A 43 -13.88 5.94 -3.93
N VAL A 44 -13.82 6.69 -5.03
CA VAL A 44 -14.69 6.51 -6.21
C VAL A 44 -13.92 6.21 -7.50
N THR A 45 -12.58 6.24 -7.47
CA THR A 45 -11.71 5.94 -8.63
C THR A 45 -10.63 4.92 -8.28
N ALA A 46 -9.50 5.38 -7.73
CA ALA A 46 -8.30 4.57 -7.49
C ALA A 46 -8.55 3.42 -6.51
N ASN A 47 -9.20 3.69 -5.37
CA ASN A 47 -9.40 2.66 -4.35
C ASN A 47 -10.34 1.53 -4.84
N PRO A 48 -11.47 1.81 -5.53
CA PRO A 48 -12.25 0.76 -6.21
C PRO A 48 -11.47 -0.05 -7.23
N ALA A 49 -10.66 0.58 -8.09
CA ALA A 49 -9.85 -0.13 -9.08
C ALA A 49 -8.79 -1.02 -8.42
N VAL A 50 -8.16 -0.54 -7.35
CA VAL A 50 -7.26 -1.34 -6.51
C VAL A 50 -8.02 -2.49 -5.84
N GLY A 51 -9.22 -2.25 -5.32
CA GLY A 51 -10.06 -3.29 -4.73
C GLY A 51 -10.40 -4.42 -5.71
N PHE A 52 -10.76 -4.07 -6.95
CA PHE A 52 -10.99 -5.06 -8.01
C PHE A 52 -9.72 -5.86 -8.32
N CYS A 53 -8.57 -5.19 -8.44
CA CYS A 53 -7.28 -5.84 -8.66
C CYS A 53 -6.87 -6.74 -7.47
N THR A 54 -7.17 -6.34 -6.23
CA THR A 54 -6.96 -7.13 -5.02
C THR A 54 -7.71 -8.46 -5.12
N ASP A 55 -8.97 -8.44 -5.54
CA ASP A 55 -9.76 -9.67 -5.70
C ASP A 55 -9.19 -10.59 -6.80
N LEU A 56 -8.66 -10.03 -7.90
CA LEU A 56 -7.96 -10.81 -8.93
C LEU A 56 -6.70 -11.49 -8.38
N LEU A 57 -5.89 -10.77 -7.61
CA LEU A 57 -4.67 -11.30 -6.99
C LEU A 57 -4.98 -12.41 -5.98
N VAL A 58 -5.98 -12.21 -5.12
CA VAL A 58 -6.43 -13.23 -4.16
C VAL A 58 -6.94 -14.47 -4.88
N ARG A 59 -7.71 -14.31 -5.96
CA ARG A 59 -8.15 -15.42 -6.83
C ARG A 59 -7.00 -16.15 -7.50
N ALA A 60 -5.89 -15.46 -7.79
CA ALA A 60 -4.66 -16.05 -8.32
C ALA A 60 -3.79 -16.72 -7.24
N GLY A 61 -4.22 -16.72 -5.97
CA GLY A 61 -3.50 -17.32 -4.84
C GLY A 61 -2.41 -16.45 -4.24
N ALA A 62 -2.35 -15.16 -4.59
CA ALA A 62 -1.37 -14.22 -4.05
C ALA A 62 -1.74 -13.80 -2.61
N THR A 63 -0.81 -13.12 -1.94
CA THR A 63 -1.09 -12.41 -0.69
C THR A 63 -1.26 -10.94 -0.99
N VAL A 64 -2.32 -10.31 -0.47
CA VAL A 64 -2.51 -8.86 -0.53
C VAL A 64 -2.69 -8.34 0.89
N MET A 65 -1.98 -7.28 1.26
CA MET A 65 -2.10 -6.63 2.57
C MET A 65 -2.56 -5.20 2.44
N PHE A 66 -3.64 -4.87 3.15
CA PHE A 66 -4.06 -3.49 3.39
C PHE A 66 -3.87 -3.15 4.87
N SER A 67 -3.68 -1.88 5.19
CA SER A 67 -3.12 -1.46 6.48
C SER A 67 -3.79 -0.19 7.02
N GLU A 68 -3.01 0.73 7.61
CA GLU A 68 -3.42 2.08 7.97
C GLU A 68 -4.56 2.11 9.00
N VAL A 69 -4.27 1.70 10.23
CA VAL A 69 -5.26 1.57 11.33
C VAL A 69 -6.12 2.82 11.46
N THR A 70 -5.51 4.01 11.52
CA THR A 70 -6.22 5.28 11.63
C THR A 70 -7.18 5.54 10.45
N GLU A 71 -6.86 5.03 9.26
CA GLU A 71 -7.71 5.21 8.08
C GLU A 71 -8.88 4.23 8.02
N VAL A 72 -8.77 3.05 8.63
CA VAL A 72 -9.85 2.05 8.58
C VAL A 72 -10.65 1.96 9.88
N ARG A 73 -10.20 2.63 10.95
CA ARG A 73 -10.73 2.52 12.31
C ARG A 73 -12.24 2.73 12.41
N ASP A 74 -12.77 3.69 11.67
CA ASP A 74 -14.21 4.02 11.66
C ASP A 74 -15.03 3.15 10.68
N GLY A 75 -14.37 2.27 9.93
CA GLY A 75 -15.00 1.27 9.07
C GLY A 75 -14.84 -0.16 9.56
N ILE A 76 -14.44 -0.36 10.82
CA ILE A 76 -14.12 -1.68 11.38
C ILE A 76 -15.28 -2.67 11.26
N ASP A 77 -16.53 -2.23 11.41
CA ASP A 77 -17.71 -3.09 11.31
C ASP A 77 -17.85 -3.74 9.92
N GLN A 78 -17.46 -3.03 8.87
CA GLN A 78 -17.47 -3.56 7.50
C GLN A 78 -16.33 -4.58 7.28
N LEU A 79 -15.21 -4.41 7.97
CA LEU A 79 -14.07 -5.33 7.88
C LEU A 79 -14.35 -6.61 8.67
N THR A 80 -14.88 -6.51 9.89
CA THR A 80 -15.21 -7.69 10.72
C THR A 80 -16.31 -8.53 10.08
N ALA A 81 -17.29 -7.91 9.41
CA ALA A 81 -18.30 -8.62 8.62
C ALA A 81 -17.72 -9.45 7.46
N ARG A 82 -16.50 -9.11 7.00
CA ARG A 82 -15.78 -9.81 5.93
C ARG A 82 -14.66 -10.72 6.46
N ALA A 83 -14.52 -10.88 7.77
CA ALA A 83 -13.53 -11.78 8.34
C ALA A 83 -13.84 -13.23 7.97
N ALA A 84 -12.82 -14.00 7.59
CA ALA A 84 -12.99 -15.41 7.22
C ALA A 84 -13.44 -16.28 8.40
N THR A 85 -13.06 -15.90 9.63
CA THR A 85 -13.47 -16.57 10.87
C THR A 85 -13.73 -15.56 12.00
N PRO A 86 -14.46 -15.94 13.07
CA PRO A 86 -14.64 -15.11 14.25
C PRO A 86 -13.31 -14.69 14.92
N GLU A 87 -12.30 -15.57 14.89
CA GLU A 87 -10.97 -15.28 15.45
C GLU A 87 -10.26 -14.17 14.66
N VAL A 88 -10.43 -14.16 13.33
CA VAL A 88 -9.92 -13.07 12.49
C VAL A 88 -10.66 -11.76 12.78
N ALA A 89 -11.98 -11.81 12.95
CA ALA A 89 -12.77 -10.63 13.33
C ALA A 89 -12.30 -10.06 14.67
N GLN A 90 -12.07 -10.93 15.67
CA GLN A 90 -11.56 -10.50 16.97
C GLN A 90 -10.14 -9.93 16.86
N ALA A 91 -9.25 -10.55 16.08
CA ALA A 91 -7.90 -10.04 15.88
C ALA A 91 -7.89 -8.65 15.22
N LEU A 92 -8.83 -8.35 14.32
CA LEU A 92 -9.01 -7.01 13.76
C LEU A 92 -9.37 -6.00 14.87
N ILE A 93 -10.36 -6.34 15.70
CA ILE A 93 -10.80 -5.50 16.83
C ILE A 93 -9.65 -5.26 17.81
N ASP A 94 -8.87 -6.29 18.14
CA ASP A 94 -7.74 -6.21 19.06
C ASP A 94 -6.67 -5.23 18.54
N GLN A 95 -6.39 -5.24 17.23
CA GLN A 95 -5.46 -4.27 16.63
C GLN A 95 -5.98 -2.83 16.69
N MET A 96 -7.30 -2.63 16.51
CA MET A 96 -7.90 -1.30 16.68
C MET A 96 -7.76 -0.81 18.13
N ALA A 97 -8.10 -1.66 19.09
CA ALA A 97 -8.01 -1.33 20.52
C ALA A 97 -6.57 -1.06 20.97
N TRP A 98 -5.61 -1.85 20.47
CA TRP A 98 -4.19 -1.65 20.73
C TRP A 98 -3.70 -0.29 20.21
N TYR A 99 -4.11 0.09 18.99
CA TYR A 99 -3.70 1.36 18.40
C TYR A 99 -4.36 2.56 19.09
N ASP A 100 -5.64 2.45 19.48
CA ASP A 100 -6.33 3.46 20.29
C ASP A 100 -5.59 3.69 21.62
N ALA A 101 -5.17 2.62 22.29
CA ALA A 101 -4.39 2.70 23.53
C ALA A 101 -2.99 3.33 23.30
N TYR A 102 -2.35 3.04 22.17
CA TYR A 102 -1.08 3.65 21.79
C TYR A 102 -1.22 5.17 21.58
N LEU A 103 -2.23 5.63 20.85
CA LEU A 103 -2.50 7.05 20.64
C LEU A 103 -2.85 7.77 21.96
N ALA A 104 -3.64 7.13 22.82
CA ALA A 104 -4.00 7.67 24.13
C ALA A 104 -2.79 7.90 25.04
N ARG A 105 -1.82 6.95 25.06
CA ARG A 105 -0.54 7.13 25.79
C ARG A 105 0.25 8.32 25.27
N GLY A 106 0.19 8.54 23.97
CA GLY A 106 0.81 9.66 23.29
C GLY A 106 0.08 11.00 23.43
N ARG A 107 -1.15 11.00 23.96
CA ARG A 107 -2.07 12.16 24.00
C ARG A 107 -2.31 12.76 22.61
N VAL A 108 -2.40 11.90 21.60
CA VAL A 108 -2.68 12.30 20.21
C VAL A 108 -4.07 11.84 19.83
N ASP A 109 -4.84 12.72 19.18
CA ASP A 109 -6.18 12.43 18.71
C ASP A 109 -6.16 11.97 17.24
N ARG A 110 -6.84 10.86 16.96
CA ARG A 110 -7.07 10.34 15.60
C ARG A 110 -7.77 11.34 14.69
N SER A 111 -8.57 12.26 15.24
CA SER A 111 -9.28 13.31 14.47
C SER A 111 -8.33 14.27 13.73
N ALA A 112 -7.05 14.28 14.10
CA ALA A 112 -5.99 14.95 13.36
C ALA A 112 -5.82 14.39 11.92
N ASN A 113 -6.24 13.15 11.69
CA ASN A 113 -6.52 12.62 10.36
C ASN A 113 -8.00 12.92 10.07
N THR A 114 -8.37 13.75 9.11
CA THR A 114 -7.73 14.04 7.83
C THR A 114 -6.63 15.12 7.86
N THR A 115 -5.51 14.86 7.16
CA THR A 115 -4.40 15.83 7.05
C THR A 115 -4.85 17.13 6.36
N PRO A 116 -4.15 18.27 6.53
CA PRO A 116 -4.47 19.51 5.81
C PRO A 116 -4.54 19.32 4.29
N GLY A 117 -3.71 18.41 3.77
CA GLY A 117 -3.70 18.05 2.35
C GLY A 117 -4.96 17.32 1.89
N ASN A 118 -5.53 16.45 2.74
CA ASN A 118 -6.78 15.74 2.48
C ASN A 118 -7.98 16.67 2.51
N LYS A 119 -8.05 17.58 3.50
CA LYS A 119 -9.12 18.58 3.61
C LYS A 119 -9.17 19.50 2.38
N LYS A 120 -8.01 19.97 1.91
CA LYS A 120 -7.90 20.73 0.66
C LYS A 120 -8.31 19.91 -0.57
N GLY A 121 -8.18 18.59 -0.51
CA GLY A 121 -8.61 17.63 -1.53
C GLY A 121 -10.10 17.29 -1.49
N GLY A 122 -10.88 17.88 -0.57
CA GLY A 122 -12.34 17.72 -0.50
C GLY A 122 -12.83 16.64 0.48
N LEU A 123 -11.94 15.99 1.24
CA LEU A 123 -12.36 15.04 2.28
C LEU A 123 -12.83 15.78 3.54
N SER A 124 -14.10 15.63 3.87
CA SER A 124 -14.75 16.45 4.90
C SER A 124 -14.60 15.86 6.31
N ASN A 125 -14.69 14.54 6.44
CA ASN A 125 -14.55 13.86 7.74
C ASN A 125 -13.82 12.51 7.64
N ILE A 126 -13.45 11.97 8.80
CA ILE A 126 -12.67 10.73 8.92
C ILE A 126 -13.48 9.46 8.57
N VAL A 127 -14.81 9.47 8.77
CA VAL A 127 -15.69 8.35 8.42
C VAL A 127 -15.78 8.18 6.90
N GLU A 128 -15.96 9.29 6.18
CA GLU A 128 -15.95 9.33 4.70
C GLU A 128 -14.63 8.80 4.15
N LYS A 129 -13.52 9.25 4.74
CA LYS A 129 -12.18 8.74 4.40
C LYS A 129 -12.08 7.23 4.68
N ALA A 130 -12.60 6.77 5.81
CA ALA A 130 -12.55 5.35 6.15
C ALA A 130 -13.34 4.48 5.17
N MET A 131 -14.53 4.91 4.76
CA MET A 131 -15.31 4.21 3.74
C MET A 131 -14.58 4.15 2.40
N GLY A 132 -13.93 5.24 1.99
CA GLY A 132 -13.08 5.23 0.79
C GLY A 132 -11.84 4.34 0.95
N SER A 133 -11.23 4.31 2.13
CA SER A 133 -9.98 3.60 2.40
C SER A 133 -10.16 2.08 2.56
N ILE A 134 -11.31 1.58 3.02
CA ILE A 134 -11.58 0.13 3.09
C ILE A 134 -11.84 -0.49 1.72
N VAL A 135 -12.31 0.28 0.74
CA VAL A 135 -12.64 -0.22 -0.61
C VAL A 135 -11.43 -0.82 -1.34
N LYS A 136 -10.21 -0.36 -1.03
CA LYS A 136 -8.97 -0.91 -1.60
C LYS A 136 -8.74 -2.40 -1.24
N SER A 137 -9.41 -2.89 -0.21
CA SER A 137 -9.38 -4.30 0.21
C SER A 137 -10.27 -5.21 -0.65
N GLY A 138 -10.97 -4.68 -1.66
CA GLY A 138 -11.83 -5.47 -2.54
C GLY A 138 -13.03 -6.07 -1.81
N SER A 139 -13.46 -7.25 -2.24
CA SER A 139 -14.60 -7.98 -1.69
C SER A 139 -14.23 -9.32 -1.05
N ALA A 140 -13.02 -9.82 -1.29
CA ALA A 140 -12.54 -11.09 -0.74
C ALA A 140 -12.63 -11.13 0.81
N PRO A 141 -12.83 -12.32 1.41
CA PRO A 141 -12.75 -12.49 2.85
C PRO A 141 -11.37 -12.16 3.39
N ILE A 142 -11.30 -11.49 4.54
CA ILE A 142 -10.04 -11.22 5.23
C ILE A 142 -9.59 -12.53 5.88
N ALA A 143 -8.51 -13.11 5.37
CA ALA A 143 -7.96 -14.39 5.80
C ALA A 143 -7.21 -14.28 7.13
N GLY A 144 -6.66 -13.11 7.46
CA GLY A 144 -6.25 -12.81 8.83
C GLY A 144 -5.45 -11.53 9.00
N VAL A 145 -4.82 -11.41 10.16
CA VAL A 145 -4.25 -10.15 10.68
C VAL A 145 -2.75 -10.31 10.95
N VAL A 146 -1.97 -9.30 10.60
CA VAL A 146 -0.52 -9.22 10.85
C VAL A 146 -0.27 -8.02 11.76
N ALA A 147 0.29 -8.26 12.94
CA ALA A 147 0.65 -7.20 13.89
C ALA A 147 1.87 -6.39 13.39
N PRO A 148 2.08 -5.14 13.88
CA PRO A 148 3.22 -4.33 13.45
C PRO A 148 4.57 -5.03 13.65
N GLY A 149 5.30 -5.27 12.56
CA GLY A 149 6.64 -5.89 12.58
C GLY A 149 6.66 -7.41 12.44
N GLU A 150 5.50 -8.06 12.43
CA GLU A 150 5.38 -9.50 12.19
C GLU A 150 5.39 -9.84 10.70
N LYS A 151 5.73 -11.10 10.37
CA LYS A 151 5.69 -11.61 8.99
C LYS A 151 4.33 -12.20 8.63
N ALA A 152 3.88 -11.92 7.41
CA ALA A 152 2.74 -12.62 6.83
C ALA A 152 3.10 -14.09 6.55
N VAL A 153 2.36 -15.02 7.14
CA VAL A 153 2.54 -16.48 6.96
C VAL A 153 1.47 -17.12 6.09
N GLN A 154 0.35 -16.44 5.90
CA GLN A 154 -0.84 -16.93 5.22
C GLN A 154 -1.04 -16.23 3.86
N LYS A 155 -1.73 -16.91 2.93
CA LYS A 155 -2.12 -16.38 1.62
C LYS A 155 -3.51 -15.72 1.69
N GLY A 156 -3.87 -14.97 0.65
CA GLY A 156 -5.16 -14.27 0.55
C GLY A 156 -5.10 -12.81 1.01
N LEU A 157 -6.26 -12.25 1.34
CA LEU A 157 -6.38 -10.86 1.80
C LEU A 157 -6.07 -10.76 3.29
N LEU A 158 -5.02 -10.02 3.65
CA LEU A 158 -4.59 -9.81 5.02
C LEU A 158 -4.76 -8.36 5.43
N TYR A 159 -5.05 -8.15 6.71
CA TYR A 159 -4.94 -6.85 7.34
C TYR A 159 -3.61 -6.74 8.08
N ALA A 160 -2.68 -5.93 7.59
CA ALA A 160 -1.41 -5.68 8.28
C ALA A 160 -1.53 -4.37 9.07
N ALA A 161 -1.60 -4.43 10.39
CA ALA A 161 -1.79 -3.25 11.23
C ALA A 161 -0.54 -2.36 11.20
N THR A 162 -0.70 -1.13 10.73
CA THR A 162 0.35 -0.11 10.68
C THR A 162 -0.23 1.27 10.96
N PRO A 163 0.60 2.26 11.35
CA PRO A 163 0.25 3.66 11.22
C PRO A 163 -0.10 4.05 9.78
N ALA A 164 -0.85 5.14 9.61
CA ALA A 164 -1.20 5.67 8.28
C ALA A 164 -0.06 6.49 7.63
N SER A 165 1.01 6.80 8.36
CA SER A 165 2.17 7.49 7.79
C SER A 165 2.80 6.68 6.66
N ASP A 166 2.83 7.24 5.44
CA ASP A 166 3.28 6.59 4.19
C ASP A 166 4.59 5.80 4.35
N PHE A 167 5.57 6.39 5.05
CA PHE A 167 6.90 5.83 5.22
C PHE A 167 6.93 4.69 6.23
N ILE A 168 6.17 4.82 7.33
CA ILE A 168 6.10 3.78 8.37
C ILE A 168 5.26 2.60 7.85
N CYS A 169 4.13 2.88 7.22
CA CYS A 169 3.27 1.86 6.61
C CYS A 169 4.06 1.03 5.58
N GLY A 170 4.70 1.68 4.62
CA GLY A 170 5.54 0.98 3.63
C GLY A 170 6.67 0.17 4.25
N THR A 171 7.32 0.68 5.30
CA THR A 171 8.38 -0.05 6.02
C THR A 171 7.84 -1.29 6.74
N LEU A 172 6.68 -1.19 7.39
CA LEU A 172 6.07 -2.32 8.09
C LEU A 172 5.47 -3.36 7.13
N GLN A 173 4.88 -2.94 6.02
CA GLN A 173 4.45 -3.87 4.96
C GLN A 173 5.64 -4.60 4.34
N LEU A 174 6.77 -3.90 4.12
CA LEU A 174 8.02 -4.52 3.67
C LEU A 174 8.52 -5.54 4.70
N ALA A 175 8.51 -5.20 6.00
CA ALA A 175 8.87 -6.12 7.07
C ALA A 175 7.95 -7.35 7.11
N ALA A 176 6.67 -7.18 6.79
CA ALA A 176 5.69 -8.26 6.68
C ALA A 176 5.91 -9.18 5.47
N GLY A 177 6.80 -8.83 4.55
CA GLY A 177 7.21 -9.68 3.41
C GLY A 177 6.70 -9.23 2.04
N MET A 178 6.17 -8.01 1.93
CA MET A 178 5.77 -7.40 0.65
C MET A 178 6.92 -7.40 -0.38
N ASN A 179 6.59 -7.76 -1.62
CA ASN A 179 7.50 -7.73 -2.77
C ASN A 179 7.00 -6.86 -3.95
N LEU A 180 5.83 -6.22 -3.80
CA LEU A 180 5.31 -5.18 -4.70
C LEU A 180 4.38 -4.25 -3.92
N HIS A 181 4.41 -2.95 -4.20
CA HIS A 181 3.60 -1.97 -3.47
C HIS A 181 2.71 -1.15 -4.41
N VAL A 182 1.45 -0.91 -4.04
CA VAL A 182 0.53 0.01 -4.71
C VAL A 182 0.21 1.17 -3.79
N PHE A 183 0.38 2.37 -4.32
CA PHE A 183 0.20 3.60 -3.58
C PHE A 183 -0.81 4.49 -4.31
N THR A 184 -2.00 4.68 -3.74
CA THR A 184 -3.02 5.58 -4.32
C THR A 184 -2.85 7.00 -3.79
N THR A 185 -3.00 8.01 -4.66
CA THR A 185 -2.81 9.40 -4.24
C THR A 185 -3.59 10.41 -5.09
N GLY A 186 -4.14 11.41 -4.40
CA GLY A 186 -4.70 12.64 -4.97
C GLY A 186 -3.68 13.79 -5.06
N ARG A 187 -2.41 13.54 -4.68
CA ARG A 187 -1.31 14.51 -4.63
C ARG A 187 -0.07 14.01 -5.36
N GLY A 188 0.71 14.93 -5.92
CA GLY A 188 2.01 14.65 -6.56
C GLY A 188 3.10 14.39 -5.54
N THR A 189 3.05 13.22 -4.90
CA THR A 189 4.06 12.79 -3.92
C THR A 189 5.22 12.06 -4.60
N PRO A 190 6.48 12.35 -4.22
CA PRO A 190 7.64 11.59 -4.68
C PRO A 190 7.84 10.27 -3.91
N TYR A 191 6.83 9.77 -3.19
CA TYR A 191 6.94 8.54 -2.42
C TYR A 191 7.40 7.35 -3.29
N GLY A 192 8.32 6.57 -2.72
CA GLY A 192 8.84 5.31 -3.25
C GLY A 192 9.63 4.56 -2.18
N LEU A 193 10.00 3.30 -2.46
CA LEU A 193 10.87 2.50 -1.60
C LEU A 193 11.99 1.91 -2.47
N ALA A 194 13.23 1.91 -1.98
CA ALA A 194 14.35 1.33 -2.74
C ALA A 194 14.32 -0.20 -2.76
N GLN A 195 13.65 -0.82 -1.78
CA GLN A 195 13.65 -2.25 -1.55
C GLN A 195 12.57 -2.99 -2.34
N VAL A 196 11.55 -2.26 -2.82
CA VAL A 196 10.38 -2.83 -3.48
C VAL A 196 9.81 -1.83 -4.49
N PRO A 197 9.44 -2.26 -5.71
CA PRO A 197 8.81 -1.37 -6.67
C PRO A 197 7.48 -0.84 -6.15
N VAL A 198 7.26 0.47 -6.33
CA VAL A 198 6.06 1.18 -5.91
C VAL A 198 5.33 1.70 -7.14
N ILE A 199 4.14 1.17 -7.41
CA ILE A 199 3.22 1.62 -8.46
C ILE A 199 2.34 2.72 -7.86
N LYS A 200 2.42 3.93 -8.42
CA LYS A 200 1.61 5.08 -8.01
C LYS A 200 0.38 5.24 -8.90
N VAL A 201 -0.80 5.26 -8.26
CA VAL A 201 -2.10 5.37 -8.92
C VAL A 201 -2.72 6.74 -8.63
N ALA A 202 -2.89 7.55 -9.66
CA ALA A 202 -3.52 8.88 -9.56
C ALA A 202 -5.04 8.76 -9.48
N THR A 203 -5.68 9.51 -8.57
CA THR A 203 -7.15 9.53 -8.42
C THR A 203 -7.86 10.37 -9.49
N ARG A 204 -7.14 11.27 -10.19
CA ARG A 204 -7.71 12.19 -11.18
C ARG A 204 -6.81 12.37 -12.38
N SER A 205 -7.41 12.54 -13.55
CA SER A 205 -6.68 12.71 -14.82
C SER A 205 -5.84 13.98 -14.85
N ASP A 206 -6.30 15.06 -14.22
CA ASP A 206 -5.49 16.28 -14.04
C ASP A 206 -4.21 16.03 -13.25
N LEU A 207 -4.27 15.19 -12.21
CA LEU A 207 -3.10 14.85 -11.41
C LEU A 207 -2.12 14.02 -12.22
N ALA A 208 -2.62 13.01 -12.94
CA ALA A 208 -1.82 12.17 -13.82
C ALA A 208 -1.15 12.98 -14.93
N ARG A 209 -1.84 13.94 -15.56
CA ARG A 209 -1.24 14.83 -16.57
C ARG A 209 -0.17 15.75 -15.97
N ARG A 210 -0.46 16.36 -14.82
CA ARG A 210 0.47 17.30 -14.17
C ARG A 210 1.75 16.60 -13.73
N TRP A 211 1.61 15.41 -13.17
CA TRP A 211 2.70 14.60 -12.63
C TRP A 211 2.87 13.31 -13.44
N HIS A 212 2.94 13.47 -14.76
CA HIS A 212 3.04 12.36 -15.72
C HIS A 212 4.32 11.54 -15.56
N ASP A 213 5.34 12.14 -14.96
CA ASP A 213 6.61 11.54 -14.60
C ASP A 213 6.63 10.97 -13.18
N LEU A 214 5.51 11.07 -12.42
CA LEU A 214 5.29 10.42 -11.13
C LEU A 214 4.20 9.34 -11.14
N MET A 215 3.17 9.47 -11.97
CA MET A 215 2.00 8.60 -11.90
C MET A 215 2.14 7.45 -12.89
N ASP A 216 2.10 6.22 -12.40
CA ASP A 216 2.20 5.01 -13.23
C ASP A 216 0.84 4.64 -13.84
N VAL A 217 -0.26 4.93 -13.14
CA VAL A 217 -1.64 4.65 -13.57
C VAL A 217 -2.54 5.85 -13.35
N ASN A 218 -3.43 6.13 -14.31
CA ASN A 218 -4.47 7.15 -14.19
C ASN A 218 -5.86 6.54 -13.95
N ALA A 219 -6.29 6.47 -12.68
CA ALA A 219 -7.64 6.04 -12.33
C ALA A 219 -8.71 7.13 -12.53
N GLY A 220 -8.30 8.38 -12.79
CA GLY A 220 -9.22 9.48 -13.08
C GLY A 220 -10.09 9.26 -14.33
N ARG A 221 -9.65 8.37 -15.23
CA ARG A 221 -10.43 7.91 -16.40
C ARG A 221 -11.79 7.34 -16.00
N ILE A 222 -11.93 6.81 -14.78
CA ILE A 222 -13.21 6.34 -14.23
C ILE A 222 -14.17 7.51 -14.03
N ALA A 223 -13.72 8.57 -13.36
CA ALA A 223 -14.53 9.76 -13.15
C ALA A 223 -14.84 10.52 -14.46
N ASP A 224 -13.93 10.44 -15.43
CA ASP A 224 -14.12 11.02 -16.76
C ASP A 224 -15.09 10.20 -17.66
N GLY A 225 -15.55 9.02 -17.21
CA GLY A 225 -16.41 8.12 -17.98
C GLY A 225 -15.70 7.42 -19.15
N GLN A 226 -14.36 7.36 -19.13
CA GLN A 226 -13.52 6.81 -20.20
C GLN A 226 -13.06 5.36 -19.95
N ALA A 227 -13.25 4.87 -18.73
CA ALA A 227 -12.92 3.50 -18.32
C ALA A 227 -13.84 3.09 -17.16
N THR A 228 -14.12 1.81 -17.02
CA THR A 228 -14.79 1.29 -15.82
C THR A 228 -13.78 1.01 -14.71
N ILE A 229 -14.28 0.67 -13.52
CA ILE A 229 -13.44 0.21 -12.39
C ILE A 229 -12.69 -1.07 -12.80
N GLU A 230 -13.35 -1.98 -13.49
CA GLU A 230 -12.80 -3.25 -13.97
C GLU A 230 -11.71 -3.03 -15.02
N ASP A 231 -11.90 -2.10 -15.95
CA ASP A 231 -10.89 -1.75 -16.96
C ASP A 231 -9.58 -1.33 -16.30
N VAL A 232 -9.64 -0.39 -15.35
CA VAL A 232 -8.46 0.09 -14.62
C VAL A 232 -7.91 -0.98 -13.68
N GLY A 233 -8.77 -1.80 -13.09
CA GLY A 233 -8.35 -2.92 -12.23
C GLY A 233 -7.57 -4.00 -12.99
N TRP A 234 -7.99 -4.35 -14.21
CA TRP A 234 -7.23 -5.24 -15.10
C TRP A 234 -5.92 -4.61 -15.60
N GLU A 235 -5.95 -3.32 -15.96
CA GLU A 235 -4.75 -2.57 -16.30
C GLU A 235 -3.71 -2.63 -15.18
N LEU A 236 -4.14 -2.42 -13.93
CA LEU A 236 -3.30 -2.50 -12.75
C LEU A 236 -2.75 -3.92 -12.55
N PHE A 237 -3.59 -4.95 -12.66
CA PHE A 237 -3.17 -6.35 -12.54
C PHE A 237 -2.06 -6.70 -13.54
N HIS A 238 -2.23 -6.34 -14.82
CA HIS A 238 -1.21 -6.60 -15.84
C HIS A 238 0.07 -5.78 -15.60
N LEU A 239 -0.06 -4.51 -15.20
CA LEU A 239 1.09 -3.68 -14.85
C LEU A 239 1.88 -4.27 -13.68
N MET A 240 1.21 -4.77 -12.65
CA MET A 240 1.87 -5.45 -11.52
C MET A 240 2.70 -6.65 -11.97
N LEU A 241 2.15 -7.49 -12.87
CA LEU A 241 2.90 -8.63 -13.41
C LEU A 241 4.12 -8.17 -14.21
N ASP A 242 3.99 -7.12 -15.02
CA ASP A 242 5.10 -6.54 -15.79
C ASP A 242 6.20 -5.96 -14.88
N VAL A 243 5.81 -5.23 -13.84
CA VAL A 243 6.72 -4.63 -12.86
C VAL A 243 7.41 -5.70 -12.04
N ALA A 244 6.67 -6.66 -11.48
CA ALA A 244 7.23 -7.77 -10.74
C ALA A 244 8.20 -8.62 -11.60
N SER A 245 7.92 -8.75 -12.90
CA SER A 245 8.79 -9.42 -13.88
C SER A 245 10.00 -8.59 -14.31
N GLY A 246 10.05 -7.30 -13.96
CA GLY A 246 11.08 -6.36 -14.43
C GLY A 246 10.97 -5.98 -15.91
N ARG A 247 9.81 -6.21 -16.55
CA ARG A 247 9.53 -5.78 -17.94
C ARG A 247 9.21 -4.29 -18.02
N LYS A 248 8.64 -3.74 -16.95
CA LYS A 248 8.41 -2.30 -16.77
C LYS A 248 9.04 -1.86 -15.46
N LYS A 249 9.52 -0.63 -15.42
CA LYS A 249 9.96 0.05 -14.20
C LYS A 249 8.93 1.09 -13.83
N THR A 250 8.70 1.26 -12.54
CA THR A 250 7.84 2.36 -12.07
C THR A 250 8.61 3.67 -12.09
N TRP A 251 7.90 4.80 -12.08
CA TRP A 251 8.54 6.10 -11.96
C TRP A 251 9.40 6.24 -10.71
N ALA A 252 9.01 5.59 -9.60
CA ALA A 252 9.82 5.55 -8.38
C ALA A 252 11.20 4.92 -8.62
N GLU A 253 11.26 3.82 -9.37
CA GLU A 253 12.53 3.16 -9.72
C GLU A 253 13.36 4.05 -10.65
N HIS A 254 12.74 4.70 -11.63
CA HIS A 254 13.43 5.66 -12.50
C HIS A 254 14.11 6.77 -11.70
N TRP A 255 13.46 7.36 -10.70
CA TRP A 255 14.11 8.42 -9.92
C TRP A 255 15.18 7.91 -8.96
N ALA A 256 14.99 6.73 -8.38
CA ALA A 256 16.01 6.12 -7.54
C ALA A 256 17.30 5.87 -8.34
N GLU A 257 17.16 5.44 -9.60
CA GLU A 257 18.29 5.20 -10.50
C GLU A 257 18.95 6.49 -10.99
N HIS A 258 18.16 7.42 -11.54
CA HIS A 258 18.65 8.61 -12.25
C HIS A 258 18.92 9.80 -11.33
N TRP A 259 18.09 10.01 -10.32
CA TRP A 259 18.12 11.20 -9.46
C TRP A 259 18.53 10.90 -8.02
N LYS A 260 18.76 9.62 -7.67
CA LYS A 260 19.04 9.15 -6.31
C LYS A 260 17.98 9.57 -5.30
N LEU A 261 16.74 9.72 -5.77
CA LEU A 261 15.59 10.01 -4.92
C LEU A 261 14.97 8.69 -4.46
N ALA A 262 15.19 8.35 -3.19
CA ALA A 262 14.57 7.21 -2.55
C ALA A 262 14.32 7.51 -1.07
N ASN A 263 13.24 6.93 -0.53
CA ASN A 263 12.92 7.10 0.87
C ASN A 263 13.74 6.15 1.74
N GLN A 264 14.11 6.61 2.93
CA GLN A 264 14.69 5.74 3.95
C GLN A 264 13.60 4.90 4.62
N LEU A 265 13.99 3.72 5.11
CA LEU A 265 13.12 2.93 5.98
C LEU A 265 12.90 3.70 7.28
N VAL A 266 11.64 3.77 7.72
CA VAL A 266 11.26 4.45 8.94
C VAL A 266 10.73 3.44 9.94
N LEU A 267 11.43 3.32 11.06
CA LEU A 267 11.00 2.48 12.16
C LEU A 267 9.74 3.08 12.81
N PHE A 268 8.80 2.21 13.15
CA PHE A 268 7.73 2.59 14.04
C PHE A 268 8.32 2.83 15.44
N ASN A 269 8.48 4.11 15.79
CA ASN A 269 9.12 4.55 17.01
C ASN A 269 8.06 4.78 18.12
N PRO A 270 8.45 4.95 19.40
CA PRO A 270 7.49 5.14 20.48
C PRO A 270 6.81 6.52 20.49
N ALA A 271 7.15 7.42 19.55
CA ALA A 271 6.44 8.69 19.43
C ALA A 271 5.10 8.44 18.71
N PRO A 272 3.97 8.91 19.26
CA PRO A 272 2.65 8.67 18.69
C PRO A 272 2.53 9.22 17.28
N VAL A 273 2.16 8.35 16.34
CA VAL A 273 1.88 8.70 14.94
C VAL A 273 0.43 8.37 14.61
N THR A 274 -0.32 9.34 14.10
CA THR A 274 -1.66 9.15 13.53
C THR A 274 -1.58 8.66 12.09
#